data_AF-A0A2M7GAV2-F1
#
_entry.id   AF-A0A2M7GAV2-F1
#
_cell.length_a   1.000
_cell.length_b   1.000
_cell.length_c   1.000
_cell.angle_alpha   90.00
_cell.angle_beta   90.00
_cell.angle_gamma   90.00
#
_symmetry.space_group_name_H-M   'P 1'
#
loop_
_entity.id
_entity.type
_entity.pdbx_description
1 polymer ?
#
loop_
_entity_poly.entity_id
_entity_poly.type
_entity_poly.pdbx_seq_one_letter_code
_entity_poly.pdbx_strand_id
1 'polypeptide(L)'
;MQRKPLGRPGSPAPQKRSRYQSLIFDADRFFEAKEIETAFKIYQQALQEAPAGDNHVYAQLCRCYRKKARPLLKKERWPELIQVMEEMLKTNGQRPNLKGLDFKILAEAYFKNGQIEKATAAIAEALKLNPDLSSELKNLQQKIQAENLHQNFRQLF
;
A
#
# COMPACT_ATOMS: atom_id res chain seq x y z
N MET A 1 31.59 26.35 36.35
CA MET A 1 31.27 25.62 35.10
C MET A 1 30.19 24.59 35.41
N GLN A 2 28.95 24.79 34.99
CA GLN A 2 27.88 23.78 35.15
C GLN A 2 27.48 23.26 33.76
N ARG A 3 27.66 21.96 33.54
CA ARG A 3 27.28 21.28 32.29
C ARG A 3 25.76 21.03 32.32
N LYS A 4 25.03 21.71 31.43
CA LYS A 4 23.64 21.38 31.08
C LYS A 4 23.60 19.96 30.48
N PRO A 5 22.66 19.08 30.89
CA PRO A 5 22.48 17.82 30.20
C PRO A 5 21.84 18.09 28.83
N LEU A 6 22.53 17.66 27.77
CA LEU A 6 22.01 17.61 26.41
C LEU A 6 20.88 16.56 26.36
N GLY A 7 19.64 17.02 26.51
CA GLY A 7 18.47 16.19 26.20
C GLY A 7 18.52 15.78 24.74
N ARG A 8 18.47 14.47 24.47
CA ARG A 8 18.41 13.94 23.11
C ARG A 8 17.14 14.49 22.43
N PRO A 9 17.23 15.09 21.24
CA PRO A 9 16.05 15.49 20.50
C PRO A 9 15.33 14.23 20.01
N GLY A 10 14.04 14.08 20.33
CA GLY A 10 13.16 13.16 19.61
C GLY A 10 12.51 12.01 20.39
N SER A 11 12.52 11.99 21.72
CA SER A 11 11.60 11.09 22.45
C SER A 11 10.22 11.73 22.54
N PRO A 12 9.16 11.18 21.91
CA PRO A 12 7.82 11.74 22.06
C PRO A 12 7.41 11.72 23.53
N ALA A 13 6.74 12.78 23.97
CA ALA A 13 6.29 12.94 25.35
C ALA A 13 5.47 11.71 25.82
N PRO A 14 5.60 11.27 27.09
CA PRO A 14 5.02 10.02 27.59
C PRO A 14 3.51 9.88 27.35
N GLN A 15 2.76 10.99 27.30
CA GLN A 15 1.33 11.00 26.99
C GLN A 15 1.01 10.55 25.55
N LYS A 16 1.80 10.97 24.56
CA LYS A 16 1.57 10.58 23.14
C LYS A 16 1.83 9.09 22.92
N ARG A 17 2.84 8.55 23.59
CA ARG A 17 3.15 7.11 23.56
C ARG A 17 2.03 6.27 24.17
N SER A 18 1.40 6.75 25.25
CA SER A 18 0.22 6.11 25.84
C SER A 18 -1.00 6.17 24.91
N ARG A 19 -1.26 7.32 24.27
CA ARG A 19 -2.39 7.48 23.34
C ARG A 19 -2.24 6.62 22.09
N TYR A 20 -1.05 6.59 21.50
CA TYR A 20 -0.72 5.73 20.37
C TYR A 20 -1.04 4.26 20.67
N GLN A 21 -0.58 3.74 21.80
CA GLN A 21 -0.83 2.36 22.21
C GLN A 21 -2.32 2.05 22.36
N SER A 22 -3.10 2.97 22.95
CA SER A 22 -4.56 2.82 23.05
C SER A 22 -5.23 2.79 21.67
N LEU A 23 -4.83 3.70 20.77
CA LEU A 23 -5.37 3.73 19.40
C LEU A 23 -5.06 2.42 18.65
N ILE A 24 -3.85 1.87 18.80
CA ILE A 24 -3.49 0.58 18.20
C ILE A 24 -4.36 -0.55 18.76
N PHE A 25 -4.49 -0.63 20.09
CA PHE A 25 -5.31 -1.65 20.73
C PHE A 25 -6.78 -1.62 20.25
N ASP A 26 -7.39 -0.43 20.20
CA ASP A 26 -8.75 -0.27 19.71
C ASP A 26 -8.86 -0.63 18.22
N ALA A 27 -7.91 -0.18 17.40
CA ALA A 27 -7.89 -0.46 15.97
C ALA A 27 -7.75 -1.96 15.67
N ASP A 28 -6.86 -2.67 16.39
CA ASP A 28 -6.71 -4.12 16.29
C ASP A 28 -8.02 -4.83 16.66
N ARG A 29 -8.69 -4.42 17.75
CA ARG A 29 -9.99 -4.97 18.16
C ARG A 29 -11.05 -4.83 17.07
N PHE A 30 -11.18 -3.63 16.48
CA PHE A 30 -12.14 -3.41 15.38
C PHE A 30 -11.74 -4.17 14.11
N PHE A 31 -10.45 -4.33 13.85
CA PHE A 31 -9.96 -5.11 12.72
C PHE A 31 -10.32 -6.59 12.85
N GLU A 32 -10.16 -7.16 14.04
CA GLU A 32 -10.57 -8.52 14.38
C GLU A 32 -12.08 -8.71 14.28
N ALA A 33 -12.86 -7.72 14.70
CA ALA A 33 -14.32 -7.66 14.53
C ALA A 33 -14.76 -7.50 13.06
N LYS A 34 -13.83 -7.40 12.10
CA LYS A 34 -14.07 -7.17 10.66
C LYS A 34 -14.68 -5.80 10.34
N GLU A 35 -14.67 -4.88 11.28
CA GLU A 35 -15.06 -3.48 11.06
C GLU A 35 -13.90 -2.69 10.44
N ILE A 36 -13.59 -3.02 9.18
CA ILE A 36 -12.40 -2.51 8.49
C ILE A 36 -12.39 -0.99 8.37
N GLU A 37 -13.55 -0.35 8.14
CA GLU A 37 -13.64 1.10 8.03
C GLU A 37 -13.34 1.82 9.35
N THR A 38 -13.89 1.31 10.46
CA THR A 38 -13.64 1.84 11.80
C THR A 38 -12.17 1.67 12.17
N ALA A 39 -11.63 0.45 12.00
CA ALA A 39 -10.23 0.15 12.25
C ALA A 39 -9.30 1.06 11.42
N PHE A 40 -9.59 1.24 10.14
CA PHE A 40 -8.82 2.09 9.24
C PHE A 40 -8.73 3.54 9.73
N LYS A 41 -9.85 4.14 10.15
CA LYS A 41 -9.88 5.51 10.69
C LYS A 41 -9.02 5.63 11.95
N ILE A 42 -9.10 4.65 12.86
CA ILE A 42 -8.32 4.66 14.09
C ILE A 42 -6.83 4.48 13.78
N TYR A 43 -6.46 3.59 12.85
CA TYR A 43 -5.07 3.48 12.40
C TYR A 43 -4.54 4.77 11.75
N GLN A 44 -5.35 5.50 10.99
CA GLN A 44 -4.96 6.80 10.44
C GLN A 44 -4.72 7.83 11.55
N GLN A 45 -5.51 7.80 12.62
CA GLN A 45 -5.26 8.64 13.80
C GLN A 45 -3.98 8.21 14.52
N ALA A 46 -3.77 6.90 14.70
CA ALA A 46 -2.56 6.35 15.31
C ALA A 46 -1.31 6.74 14.53
N LEU A 47 -1.40 6.82 13.20
CA LEU A 47 -0.29 7.23 12.34
C LEU A 47 0.22 8.64 12.66
N GLN A 48 -0.66 9.57 13.06
CA GLN A 48 -0.25 10.93 13.43
C GLN A 48 0.48 11.01 14.77
N GLU A 49 0.24 10.03 15.64
CA GLU A 49 0.89 9.90 16.95
C GLU A 49 2.02 8.85 16.92
N ALA A 50 2.32 8.30 15.75
CA ALA A 50 3.26 7.19 15.60
C ALA A 50 4.68 7.63 16.00
N PRO A 51 5.37 6.86 16.86
CA PRO A 51 6.76 7.13 17.17
C PRO A 51 7.63 6.98 15.91
N ALA A 52 8.66 7.81 15.80
CA ALA A 52 9.58 7.75 14.67
C ALA A 52 10.20 6.34 14.52
N GLY A 53 10.14 5.78 13.31
CA GLY A 53 10.64 4.43 13.01
C GLY A 53 9.69 3.29 13.34
N ASP A 54 8.49 3.55 13.88
CA ASP A 54 7.49 2.52 14.08
C ASP A 54 6.76 2.18 12.77
N ASN A 55 6.92 0.94 12.34
CA ASN A 55 6.38 0.40 11.11
C ASN A 55 5.05 -0.36 11.31
N HIS A 56 4.61 -0.54 12.56
CA HIS A 56 3.45 -1.34 12.89
C HIS A 56 2.16 -0.78 12.28
N VAL A 57 1.90 0.53 12.46
CA VAL A 57 0.68 1.16 11.91
C VAL A 57 0.63 1.07 10.39
N TYR A 58 1.76 1.30 9.72
CA TYR A 58 1.86 1.19 8.27
C TYR A 58 1.51 -0.24 7.80
N ALA A 59 1.99 -1.26 8.53
CA ALA A 59 1.65 -2.65 8.26
C ALA A 59 0.14 -2.92 8.36
N GLN A 60 -0.50 -2.39 9.41
CA GLN A 60 -1.92 -2.58 9.67
C GLN A 60 -2.79 -1.78 8.68
N LEU A 61 -2.39 -0.56 8.31
CA LEU A 61 -3.03 0.20 7.25
C LEU A 61 -2.95 -0.55 5.92
N CYS A 62 -1.80 -1.12 5.56
CA CYS A 62 -1.68 -1.97 4.37
C CYS A 62 -2.63 -3.17 4.42
N ARG A 63 -2.81 -3.80 5.60
CA ARG A 63 -3.81 -4.87 5.77
C ARG A 63 -5.24 -4.37 5.56
N CYS A 64 -5.58 -3.20 6.08
CA CYS A 64 -6.89 -2.57 5.86
C CYS A 64 -7.13 -2.27 4.38
N TYR A 65 -6.16 -1.64 3.70
CA TYR A 65 -6.23 -1.37 2.27
C TYR A 65 -6.45 -2.66 1.45
N ARG A 66 -5.70 -3.73 1.72
CA ARG A 66 -5.91 -5.03 1.07
C ARG A 66 -7.31 -5.60 1.32
N LYS A 67 -7.87 -5.42 2.52
CA LYS A 67 -9.25 -5.85 2.84
C LYS A 67 -10.29 -5.05 2.04
N LYS A 68 -10.08 -3.73 1.86
CA LYS A 68 -10.91 -2.85 1.02
C LYS A 68 -10.78 -3.16 -0.47
N ALA A 69 -9.56 -3.46 -0.94
CA ALA A 69 -9.26 -3.81 -2.33
C ALA A 69 -9.89 -5.15 -2.75
N ARG A 70 -9.97 -6.13 -1.85
CA ARG A 70 -10.45 -7.49 -2.14
C ARG A 70 -11.86 -7.55 -2.76
N PRO A 71 -12.90 -6.88 -2.24
CA PRO A 71 -14.21 -6.86 -2.88
C PRO A 71 -14.22 -6.11 -4.22
N LEU A 72 -13.37 -5.08 -4.38
CA LEU A 72 -13.25 -4.34 -5.65
C LEU A 72 -12.65 -5.22 -6.73
N LEU A 73 -11.61 -5.99 -6.39
CA LEU A 73 -11.00 -6.98 -7.27
C LEU A 73 -12.01 -8.05 -7.71
N LYS A 74 -12.81 -8.57 -6.77
CA LYS A 74 -13.87 -9.56 -7.09
C LYS A 74 -14.97 -9.01 -8.00
N LYS A 75 -15.26 -7.72 -7.91
CA LYS A 75 -16.27 -7.02 -8.71
C LYS A 75 -15.69 -6.38 -9.97
N GLU A 76 -14.40 -6.58 -10.23
CA GLU A 76 -13.68 -5.97 -11.36
C GLU A 76 -13.84 -4.44 -11.43
N ARG A 77 -13.96 -3.79 -10.27
CA ARG A 77 -14.06 -2.32 -10.17
C ARG A 77 -12.66 -1.71 -10.27
N TRP A 78 -12.08 -1.74 -11.47
CA TRP A 78 -10.69 -1.35 -11.72
C TRP A 78 -10.35 0.09 -11.31
N PRO A 79 -11.16 1.12 -11.60
CA PRO A 79 -10.87 2.50 -11.19
C PRO A 79 -10.81 2.67 -9.67
N GLU A 80 -11.82 2.14 -8.96
CA GLU A 80 -11.89 2.18 -7.50
C GLU A 80 -10.73 1.39 -6.87
N LEU A 81 -10.39 0.23 -7.45
CA LEU A 81 -9.27 -0.59 -6.99
C LEU A 81 -7.94 0.14 -7.14
N ILE A 82 -7.70 0.78 -8.28
CA ILE A 82 -6.51 1.60 -8.52
C ILE A 82 -6.42 2.69 -7.46
N GLN A 83 -7.52 3.42 -7.21
CA GLN A 83 -7.53 4.48 -6.21
C GLN A 83 -7.11 3.96 -4.83
N VAL A 84 -7.74 2.89 -4.35
CA VAL A 84 -7.44 2.29 -3.03
C VAL A 84 -5.97 1.84 -2.94
N MET A 85 -5.45 1.23 -3.99
CA MET A 85 -4.07 0.74 -4.01
C MET A 85 -3.04 1.88 -4.13
N GLU A 86 -3.32 2.93 -4.91
CA GLU A 86 -2.47 4.13 -4.98
C GLU A 86 -2.45 4.91 -3.67
N GLU A 87 -3.59 5.03 -2.98
CA GLU A 87 -3.66 5.62 -1.64
C GLU A 87 -2.80 4.84 -0.62
N MET A 88 -2.83 3.50 -0.71
CA MET A 88 -1.94 2.64 0.09
C MET A 88 -0.47 2.93 -0.18
N LEU A 89 -0.08 3.12 -1.45
CA LEU A 89 1.30 3.48 -1.82
C LEU A 89 1.71 4.84 -1.25
N LYS A 90 0.81 5.85 -1.29
CA LYS A 90 1.08 7.21 -0.80
C LYS A 90 1.21 7.28 0.72
N THR A 91 0.46 6.45 1.44
CA THR A 91 0.49 6.41 2.92
C THR A 91 1.80 5.80 3.44
N ASN A 92 2.59 5.19 2.56
CA ASN A 92 3.78 4.45 2.95
C ASN A 92 5.05 5.33 2.91
N GLY A 93 5.50 5.81 4.07
CA GLY A 93 6.80 6.45 4.24
C GLY A 93 7.93 5.44 4.07
N GLN A 94 8.51 5.37 2.87
CA GLN A 94 9.64 4.49 2.51
C GLN A 94 9.50 3.00 2.93
N ARG A 95 8.40 2.38 2.47
CA ARG A 95 8.17 0.93 2.27
C ARG A 95 8.50 -0.07 3.40
N PRO A 96 7.91 0.00 4.59
CA PRO A 96 7.74 -1.19 5.41
C PRO A 96 6.43 -1.90 4.96
N ASN A 97 6.52 -3.06 4.34
CA ASN A 97 5.42 -4.05 4.14
C ASN A 97 4.56 -4.02 2.87
N LEU A 98 4.93 -3.27 1.82
CA LEU A 98 4.40 -3.54 0.48
C LEU A 98 5.03 -4.83 -0.05
N LYS A 99 4.19 -5.72 -0.59
CA LYS A 99 4.59 -7.01 -1.14
C LYS A 99 4.60 -6.94 -2.66
N GLY A 100 5.41 -7.77 -3.31
CA GLY A 100 5.35 -7.92 -4.77
C GLY A 100 3.92 -8.24 -5.27
N LEU A 101 3.15 -8.97 -4.46
CA LEU A 101 1.74 -9.26 -4.76
C LEU A 101 0.84 -8.00 -4.82
N ASP A 102 1.13 -6.96 -4.03
CA ASP A 102 0.37 -5.71 -4.08
C ASP A 102 0.60 -5.00 -5.41
N PHE A 103 1.84 -5.00 -5.88
CA PHE A 103 2.20 -4.46 -7.20
C PHE A 103 1.65 -5.31 -8.35
N LYS A 104 1.57 -6.64 -8.19
CA LYS A 104 0.86 -7.50 -9.15
C LYS A 104 -0.61 -7.11 -9.29
N ILE A 105 -1.33 -6.95 -8.17
CA ILE A 105 -2.75 -6.53 -8.19
C ILE A 105 -2.91 -5.17 -8.86
N LEU A 106 -2.01 -4.22 -8.55
CA LEU A 106 -2.03 -2.90 -9.15
C LEU A 106 -1.72 -2.94 -10.66
N ALA A 107 -0.78 -3.78 -11.10
CA ALA A 107 -0.47 -3.99 -12.52
C ALA A 107 -1.66 -4.56 -13.29
N GLU A 108 -2.33 -5.57 -12.74
CA GLU A 108 -3.55 -6.14 -13.34
C GLU A 108 -4.65 -5.08 -13.45
N ALA A 109 -4.86 -4.29 -12.39
CA ALA A 109 -5.86 -3.24 -12.39
C ALA A 109 -5.55 -2.15 -13.42
N TYR A 110 -4.30 -1.68 -13.52
CA TYR A 110 -3.88 -0.72 -14.53
C TYR A 110 -4.07 -1.26 -15.95
N PHE A 111 -3.67 -2.50 -16.21
CA PHE A 111 -3.83 -3.13 -17.52
C PHE A 111 -5.30 -3.20 -17.92
N LYS A 112 -6.18 -3.66 -17.01
CA LYS A 112 -7.62 -3.74 -17.24
C LYS A 112 -8.28 -2.38 -17.41
N ASN A 113 -7.68 -1.34 -16.86
CA ASN A 113 -8.11 0.05 -17.02
C ASN A 113 -7.44 0.76 -18.21
N GLY A 114 -6.72 0.03 -19.09
CA GLY A 114 -6.05 0.58 -20.27
C GLY A 114 -4.78 1.40 -20.00
N GLN A 115 -4.31 1.46 -18.75
CA GLN A 115 -3.12 2.21 -18.35
C GLN A 115 -1.85 1.34 -18.53
N ILE A 116 -1.50 1.04 -19.78
CA ILE A 116 -0.44 0.09 -20.18
C ILE A 116 0.94 0.44 -19.58
N GLU A 117 1.33 1.71 -19.62
CA GLU A 117 2.63 2.17 -19.11
C GLU A 117 2.75 1.95 -17.59
N LYS A 118 1.70 2.33 -16.84
CA LYS A 118 1.66 2.13 -15.39
C LYS A 118 1.61 0.65 -15.02
N ALA A 119 0.91 -0.17 -15.80
CA ALA A 119 0.91 -1.61 -15.61
C ALA A 119 2.33 -2.18 -15.74
N THR A 120 3.07 -1.75 -16.75
CA THR A 120 4.47 -2.18 -16.98
C THR A 120 5.37 -1.76 -15.82
N ALA A 121 5.25 -0.52 -15.35
CA ALA A 121 6.00 -0.03 -14.18
C ALA A 121 5.68 -0.81 -12.90
N ALA A 122 4.40 -1.12 -12.67
CA ALA A 122 3.97 -1.90 -11.51
C ALA A 122 4.51 -3.35 -11.55
N ILE A 123 4.58 -3.97 -12.74
CA ILE A 123 5.21 -5.29 -12.90
C ILE A 123 6.69 -5.25 -12.54
N ALA A 124 7.41 -4.22 -12.99
CA ALA A 124 8.83 -4.08 -12.67
C ALA A 124 9.06 -3.98 -11.14
N GLU A 125 8.23 -3.20 -10.45
CA GLU A 125 8.26 -3.09 -8.98
C GLU A 125 7.86 -4.41 -8.29
N ALA A 126 6.89 -5.14 -8.83
CA ALA A 126 6.50 -6.45 -8.32
C ALA A 126 7.67 -7.45 -8.36
N LEU A 127 8.38 -7.51 -9.48
CA LEU A 127 9.54 -8.39 -9.68
C LEU A 127 10.76 -7.97 -8.88
N LYS A 128 10.96 -6.66 -8.68
CA LYS A 128 12.02 -6.13 -7.81
C LYS A 128 11.83 -6.56 -6.36
N LEU A 129 10.59 -6.62 -5.88
CA LEU A 129 10.27 -7.02 -4.52
C LEU A 129 10.12 -8.53 -4.34
N ASN A 130 9.65 -9.24 -5.36
CA ASN A 130 9.52 -10.69 -5.37
C ASN A 130 9.80 -11.26 -6.77
N PRO A 131 11.05 -11.68 -7.04
CA PRO A 131 11.43 -12.27 -8.32
C PRO A 131 10.65 -13.53 -8.69
N ASP A 132 10.15 -14.28 -7.69
CA ASP A 132 9.43 -15.55 -7.91
C ASP A 132 8.08 -15.34 -8.64
N LEU A 133 7.55 -14.10 -8.62
CA LEU A 133 6.36 -13.72 -9.38
C LEU A 133 6.59 -13.71 -10.90
N SER A 134 7.83 -13.88 -11.39
CA SER A 134 8.17 -13.87 -12.81
C SER A 134 7.29 -14.82 -13.63
N SER A 135 7.11 -16.06 -13.15
CA SER A 135 6.29 -17.06 -13.85
C SER A 135 4.82 -16.64 -13.96
N GLU A 136 4.25 -16.09 -12.87
CA GLU A 136 2.87 -15.61 -12.84
C GLU A 136 2.66 -14.36 -13.69
N LEU A 137 3.63 -13.44 -13.69
CA LEU A 137 3.55 -12.16 -14.39
C LEU A 137 3.87 -12.27 -15.88
N LYS A 138 4.53 -13.35 -16.31
CA LYS A 138 4.87 -13.58 -17.73
C LYS A 138 3.66 -13.47 -18.66
N ASN A 139 2.54 -14.06 -18.27
CA ASN A 139 1.30 -14.01 -19.05
C ASN A 139 0.73 -12.59 -19.15
N LEU A 140 0.82 -11.82 -18.06
CA LEU A 140 0.37 -10.42 -18.05
C LEU A 140 1.30 -9.53 -18.88
N GLN A 141 2.61 -9.73 -18.79
CA GLN A 141 3.61 -9.03 -19.60
C GLN A 141 3.38 -9.27 -21.11
N GLN A 142 3.14 -10.50 -21.52
CA GLN A 142 2.84 -10.82 -22.93
C GLN A 142 1.58 -10.13 -23.42
N LYS A 143 0.51 -10.11 -22.61
CA LYS A 143 -0.73 -9.39 -22.94
C LYS A 143 -0.52 -7.89 -23.07
N ILE A 144 0.23 -7.28 -22.15
CA ILE A 144 0.59 -5.86 -22.19
C ILE A 144 1.38 -5.54 -23.46
N GLN A 145 2.36 -6.38 -23.82
CA GLN A 145 3.16 -6.19 -25.04
C GLN A 145 2.30 -6.28 -26.30
N ALA A 146 1.43 -7.29 -26.39
CA ALA A 146 0.51 -7.44 -27.53
C ALA A 146 -0.44 -6.24 -27.66
N GLU A 147 -1.03 -5.79 -26.55
CA GLU A 147 -1.93 -4.64 -26.54
C GLU A 147 -1.20 -3.35 -26.92
N ASN A 148 0.01 -3.13 -26.40
CA ASN A 148 0.84 -1.98 -26.73
C ASN A 148 1.19 -1.95 -28.23
N LEU A 149 1.62 -3.08 -28.80
CA LEU A 149 1.90 -3.20 -30.23
C LEU A 149 0.66 -2.86 -31.05
N HIS A 150 -0.49 -3.44 -30.69
CA HIS A 150 -1.75 -3.19 -31.39
C HIS A 150 -2.20 -1.72 -31.30
N GLN A 151 -2.01 -1.05 -30.16
CA GLN A 151 -2.27 0.39 -30.04
C GLN A 151 -1.33 1.21 -30.93
N ASN A 152 -0.05 0.87 -30.98
CA ASN A 152 0.91 1.55 -31.86
C ASN A 152 0.54 1.36 -33.34
N PHE A 153 0.16 0.15 -33.75
CA PHE A 153 -0.30 -0.09 -35.12
C PHE A 153 -1.56 0.71 -35.48
N ARG A 154 -2.52 0.85 -34.54
CA ARG A 154 -3.72 1.67 -34.75
C ARG A 154 -3.45 3.16 -34.87
N GLN A 155 -2.35 3.66 -34.32
CA GLN A 155 -2.00 5.09 -34.41
C GLN A 155 -1.27 5.45 -35.71
N LEU A 156 -0.81 4.44 -36.47
CA LEU A 156 -0.02 4.62 -37.69
C LEU A 156 -0.86 4.63 -38.98
N PHE A 157 -2.17 4.35 -38.90
CA PHE A 157 -3.12 4.30 -40.02
C PHE A 157 -4.42 5.01 -39.65
#